data_AF-A0A1V4PVC8-F1
#
_entry.id   AF-A0A1V4PVC8-F1
#
_cell.length_a   1.000
_cell.length_b   1.000
_cell.length_c   1.000
_cell.angle_alpha   90.00
_cell.angle_beta   90.00
_cell.angle_gamma   90.00
#
_symmetry.space_group_name_H-M   'P 1'
#
loop_
_entity.id
_entity.type
_entity.pdbx_description
1 polymer ?
#
loop_
_entity_poly.entity_id
_entity_poly.type
_entity_poly.pdbx_seq_one_letter_code
_entity_poly.pdbx_strand_id
1 'polypeptide(L)'
;MTSPLCDLDEFLALPRVAGLAVSADGSRAVTGVSELNAKRTEFVTAIWELDVAGEKPARRLTRGAKGESAPVFTATGDLLFIATRVVPGAEGTDEPTASLWRLPAGGGEAVAILDLAGGVEAVHAARAAD
;
A
#
# COMPACT_ATOMS: atom_id res chain seq x y z
N MET A 1 -14.45 -10.26 -29.63
CA MET A 1 -13.50 -9.61 -28.70
C MET A 1 -12.23 -10.43 -28.71
N THR A 2 -11.12 -9.83 -29.07
CA THR A 2 -9.80 -10.43 -28.87
C THR A 2 -9.54 -10.46 -27.36
N SER A 3 -8.93 -11.52 -26.84
CA SER A 3 -8.57 -11.59 -25.42
C SER A 3 -7.53 -10.49 -25.11
N PRO A 4 -7.56 -9.86 -23.92
CA PRO A 4 -6.51 -8.92 -23.51
C PRO A 4 -5.13 -9.56 -23.44
N LEU A 5 -5.04 -10.89 -23.47
CA LEU A 5 -3.78 -11.63 -23.54
C LEU A 5 -3.14 -11.62 -24.94
N CYS A 6 -3.87 -11.18 -25.97
CA CYS A 6 -3.39 -11.16 -27.36
C CYS A 6 -2.93 -9.78 -27.83
N ASP A 7 -3.12 -8.74 -27.02
CA ASP A 7 -2.66 -7.37 -27.26
C ASP A 7 -1.78 -6.91 -26.08
N LEU A 8 -0.61 -6.33 -26.39
CA LEU A 8 0.36 -5.97 -25.35
C LEU A 8 -0.14 -4.81 -24.48
N ASP A 9 -0.83 -3.83 -25.07
CA ASP A 9 -1.32 -2.66 -24.34
C ASP A 9 -2.49 -3.03 -23.42
N GLU A 10 -3.38 -3.92 -23.89
CA GLU A 10 -4.44 -4.49 -23.08
C GLU A 10 -3.89 -5.39 -21.97
N PHE A 11 -2.91 -6.23 -22.26
CA PHE A 11 -2.24 -7.06 -21.27
C PHE A 11 -1.57 -6.22 -20.18
N LEU A 12 -0.84 -5.16 -20.56
CA LEU A 12 -0.18 -4.27 -19.62
C LEU A 12 -1.17 -3.52 -18.73
N ALA A 13 -2.37 -3.21 -19.24
CA ALA A 13 -3.43 -2.52 -18.52
C ALA A 13 -4.12 -3.37 -17.45
N LEU A 14 -3.93 -4.70 -17.45
CA LEU A 14 -4.51 -5.56 -16.42
C LEU A 14 -3.95 -5.23 -15.03
N PRO A 15 -4.80 -5.07 -14.00
CA PRO A 15 -4.35 -4.91 -12.62
C PRO A 15 -3.54 -6.11 -12.15
N ARG A 16 -2.44 -5.85 -11.46
CA ARG A 16 -1.57 -6.90 -10.89
C ARG A 16 -1.78 -6.97 -9.39
N VAL A 17 -2.17 -8.14 -8.90
CA VAL A 17 -2.33 -8.39 -7.45
C VAL A 17 -1.05 -9.04 -6.94
N ALA A 18 -0.45 -8.47 -5.90
CA ALA A 18 0.79 -8.98 -5.34
C ALA A 18 0.90 -8.71 -3.84
N GLY A 19 1.54 -9.65 -3.13
CA GLY A 19 1.69 -9.59 -1.68
C GLY A 19 0.38 -9.87 -0.93
N LEU A 20 0.51 -10.32 0.31
CA LEU A 20 -0.60 -10.53 1.22
C LEU A 20 -0.10 -10.28 2.64
N ALA A 21 -0.80 -9.43 3.38
CA ALA A 21 -0.60 -9.24 4.81
C ALA A 21 -1.90 -9.53 5.54
N VAL A 22 -1.80 -10.23 6.66
CA VAL A 22 -2.95 -10.65 7.48
C VAL A 22 -2.73 -10.15 8.91
N SER A 23 -3.76 -9.63 9.55
CA SER A 23 -3.69 -9.19 10.95
C SER A 23 -3.43 -10.37 11.88
N ALA A 24 -2.88 -10.10 13.06
CA ALA A 24 -2.49 -11.15 14.01
C ALA A 24 -3.67 -12.05 14.46
N ASP A 25 -4.88 -11.47 14.52
CA ASP A 25 -6.14 -12.14 14.83
C ASP A 25 -6.83 -12.78 13.62
N GLY A 26 -6.29 -12.60 12.41
CA GLY A 26 -6.85 -13.13 11.17
C GLY A 26 -8.10 -12.41 10.65
N SER A 27 -8.57 -11.36 11.34
CA SER A 27 -9.82 -10.68 10.99
C SER A 27 -9.70 -9.75 9.77
N ARG A 28 -8.47 -9.37 9.40
CA ARG A 28 -8.21 -8.45 8.29
C ARG A 28 -7.11 -8.99 7.38
N ALA A 29 -7.28 -8.81 6.08
CA ALA A 29 -6.27 -9.11 5.08
C ALA A 29 -6.15 -7.94 4.09
N VAL A 30 -4.93 -7.64 3.64
CA VAL A 30 -4.67 -6.63 2.61
C VAL A 30 -3.71 -7.16 1.53
N THR A 31 -3.85 -6.63 0.32
CA THR A 31 -2.97 -6.92 -0.82
C THR A 31 -2.62 -5.64 -1.57
N GLY A 32 -1.52 -5.65 -2.33
CA GLY A 32 -1.20 -4.62 -3.28
C GLY A 32 -1.89 -4.88 -4.62
N VAL A 33 -2.51 -3.85 -5.20
CA VAL A 33 -3.02 -3.87 -6.57
C VAL A 33 -2.31 -2.77 -7.36
N SER A 34 -1.50 -3.17 -8.34
CA SER A 34 -0.76 -2.28 -9.22
C SER A 34 -1.49 -2.07 -10.54
N GLU A 35 -1.74 -0.81 -10.87
CA GLU A 35 -2.39 -0.37 -12.10
C GLU A 35 -1.53 0.67 -12.81
N LEU A 36 -1.67 0.80 -14.13
CA LEU A 36 -1.01 1.90 -14.84
C LEU A 36 -1.57 3.25 -14.38
N ASN A 37 -0.71 4.25 -14.22
CA ASN A 37 -1.15 5.62 -13.99
C ASN A 37 -1.97 6.15 -15.18
N ALA A 38 -2.60 7.31 -15.02
CA ALA A 38 -3.44 7.92 -16.07
C ALA A 38 -2.67 8.18 -17.39
N LYS A 39 -1.36 8.39 -17.33
CA LYS A 39 -0.49 8.59 -18.49
C LYS A 39 0.00 7.28 -19.12
N ARG A 40 -0.29 6.14 -18.50
CA ARG A 40 0.19 4.80 -18.86
C ARG A 40 1.71 4.68 -18.93
N THR A 41 2.43 5.41 -18.09
CA THR A 41 3.90 5.45 -18.08
C THR A 41 4.54 4.73 -16.89
N GLU A 42 3.78 4.45 -15.84
CA GLU A 42 4.28 3.79 -14.63
C GLU A 42 3.18 2.95 -13.98
N PHE A 43 3.56 1.92 -13.23
CA PHE A 43 2.64 1.19 -12.35
C PHE A 43 2.58 1.85 -10.98
N VAL A 44 1.38 2.08 -10.48
CA VAL A 44 1.11 2.64 -9.16
C VAL A 44 0.37 1.59 -8.36
N THR A 45 1.01 1.10 -7.30
CA THR A 45 0.41 0.14 -6.38
C THR A 45 -0.42 0.85 -5.33
N ALA A 46 -1.67 0.42 -5.16
CA ALA A 46 -2.49 0.77 -4.02
C ALA A 46 -2.68 -0.44 -3.10
N ILE A 47 -2.84 -0.20 -1.80
CA ILE A 47 -3.20 -1.23 -0.84
C ILE A 47 -4.73 -1.35 -0.79
N TRP A 48 -5.21 -2.58 -0.89
CA TRP A 48 -6.62 -2.94 -0.84
C TRP A 48 -6.88 -3.88 0.31
N GLU A 49 -7.99 -3.63 1.01
CA GLU A 49 -8.55 -4.51 2.03
C GLU A 49 -9.40 -5.59 1.37
N LEU A 50 -9.17 -6.83 1.78
CA LEU A 50 -9.92 -7.99 1.37
C LEU A 50 -10.90 -8.37 2.48
N ASP A 51 -12.12 -8.72 2.09
CA ASP A 51 -13.04 -9.36 3.02
C ASP A 51 -12.66 -10.83 3.18
N VAL A 52 -12.21 -11.20 4.39
CA VAL A 52 -11.78 -12.57 4.72
C VAL A 52 -12.95 -13.56 4.62
N ALA A 53 -14.19 -13.10 4.85
CA ALA A 53 -15.38 -13.94 4.69
C ALA A 53 -15.83 -14.08 3.22
N GLY A 54 -15.32 -13.22 2.33
CA GLY A 54 -15.70 -13.21 0.91
C GLY A 54 -17.12 -12.73 0.62
N GLU A 55 -17.75 -12.02 1.56
CA GLU A 55 -19.12 -11.52 1.45
C GLU A 55 -19.19 -10.15 0.76
N LYS A 56 -18.13 -9.36 0.88
CA LYS A 56 -18.02 -7.98 0.38
C LYS A 56 -16.89 -7.84 -0.64
N PRO A 57 -17.03 -6.92 -1.61
CA PRO A 57 -15.95 -6.62 -2.53
C PRO A 57 -14.74 -6.01 -1.81
N ALA A 58 -13.56 -6.20 -2.39
CA ALA A 58 -12.34 -5.57 -1.91
C ALA A 58 -12.44 -4.03 -1.93
N ARG A 59 -11.81 -3.37 -0.95
CA ARG A 59 -11.86 -1.91 -0.80
C ARG A 59 -10.46 -1.30 -0.85
N ARG A 60 -10.28 -0.30 -1.70
CA ARG A 60 -9.03 0.49 -1.77
C ARG A 60 -8.83 1.34 -0.51
N LEU A 61 -7.70 1.15 0.17
CA LEU A 61 -7.32 1.90 1.37
C LEU A 61 -6.45 3.13 1.04
N THR A 62 -5.51 3.01 0.11
CA THR A 62 -4.51 4.04 -0.16
C THR A 62 -4.59 4.62 -1.57
N ARG A 63 -4.13 5.86 -1.76
CA ARG A 63 -4.25 6.66 -2.99
C ARG A 63 -3.00 7.49 -3.30
N GLY A 64 -1.83 7.09 -2.84
CA GLY A 64 -0.58 7.82 -3.03
C GLY A 64 -0.16 7.84 -4.51
N ALA A 65 0.32 8.98 -4.97
CA ALA A 65 0.69 9.20 -6.38
C ALA A 65 1.91 8.37 -6.82
N LYS A 66 2.82 8.01 -5.90
CA LYS A 66 4.02 7.21 -6.16
C LYS A 66 3.86 5.73 -5.79
N GLY A 67 2.65 5.33 -5.39
CA GLY A 67 2.33 3.98 -4.93
C GLY A 67 2.77 3.69 -3.49
N GLU A 68 2.37 2.51 -3.03
CA GLU A 68 2.70 2.00 -1.69
C GLU A 68 3.24 0.57 -1.75
N SER A 69 4.04 0.21 -0.75
CA SER A 69 4.67 -1.12 -0.65
C SER A 69 4.75 -1.63 0.78
N ALA A 70 5.14 -2.90 0.92
CA ALA A 70 5.39 -3.60 2.19
C ALA A 70 4.30 -3.41 3.26
N PRO A 71 3.01 -3.67 2.95
CA PRO A 71 1.97 -3.61 3.98
C PRO A 71 2.25 -4.66 5.06
N VAL A 72 2.17 -4.27 6.33
CA VAL A 72 2.27 -5.17 7.47
C VAL A 72 1.39 -4.69 8.61
N PHE A 73 0.72 -5.61 9.30
CA PHE A 73 -0.08 -5.29 10.47
C PHE A 73 0.79 -5.29 11.74
N THR A 74 0.57 -4.31 12.61
CA THR A 74 1.05 -4.37 14.00
C THR A 74 0.24 -5.40 14.80
N ALA A 75 0.74 -5.78 15.98
CA ALA A 75 0.01 -6.64 16.92
C ALA A 75 -1.34 -6.02 17.35
N THR A 76 -1.42 -4.68 17.37
CA THR A 76 -2.62 -3.90 17.71
C THR A 76 -3.56 -3.67 16.52
N GLY A 77 -3.21 -4.14 15.31
CA GLY A 77 -4.06 -4.07 14.12
C GLY A 77 -3.90 -2.79 13.28
N ASP A 78 -2.98 -1.90 13.63
CA ASP A 78 -2.61 -0.78 12.75
C ASP A 78 -1.93 -1.34 11.49
N LEU A 79 -2.18 -0.71 10.35
CA LEU A 79 -1.53 -1.09 9.09
C LEU A 79 -0.35 -0.17 8.83
N LEU A 80 0.85 -0.73 8.81
CA LEU A 80 2.06 -0.07 8.37
C LEU A 80 2.27 -0.29 6.87
N PHE A 81 2.84 0.69 6.19
CA PHE A 81 3.26 0.58 4.79
C PHE A 81 4.30 1.65 4.46
N ILE A 82 5.03 1.42 3.37
CA ILE A 82 6.04 2.36 2.86
C ILE A 82 5.42 3.17 1.73
N ALA A 83 5.66 4.48 1.72
CA ALA A 83 5.23 5.36 0.65
C ALA A 83 6.13 6.59 0.52
N THR A 84 6.37 7.00 -0.72
CA THR A 84 7.00 8.29 -1.04
C THR A 84 5.93 9.36 -1.18
N ARG A 85 5.82 10.22 -0.18
CA ARG A 85 4.83 11.31 -0.12
C ARG A 85 5.44 12.49 0.62
N VAL A 86 4.94 13.69 0.37
CA VAL A 86 5.29 14.86 1.17
C VAL A 86 4.77 14.66 2.59
N VAL A 87 5.68 14.70 3.57
CA VAL A 87 5.33 14.62 4.99
C VAL A 87 4.89 16.01 5.46
N PRO A 88 3.67 16.18 5.99
CA PRO A 88 3.22 17.47 6.52
C PRO A 88 4.17 18.00 7.60
N GLY A 89 4.66 19.22 7.42
CA GLY A 89 5.57 19.87 8.38
C GLY A 89 7.05 19.50 8.23
N ALA A 90 7.43 18.68 7.26
CA ALA A 90 8.84 18.53 6.89
C ALA A 90 9.34 19.84 6.24
N GLU A 91 10.43 20.40 6.77
CA GLU A 91 11.11 21.57 6.21
C GLU A 91 12.24 21.13 5.28
N GLY A 92 12.22 21.59 4.03
CA GLY A 92 13.23 21.28 3.02
C GLY A 92 12.67 21.36 1.60
N THR A 93 13.57 21.51 0.62
CA THR A 93 13.24 21.49 -0.81
C THR A 93 13.57 20.15 -1.48
N ASP A 94 14.04 19.18 -0.70
CA ASP A 94 14.47 17.89 -1.21
C ASP A 94 13.28 17.06 -1.69
N GLU A 95 13.51 16.24 -2.72
CA GLU A 95 12.49 15.33 -3.21
C GLU A 95 12.16 14.31 -2.10
N PRO A 96 10.86 14.07 -1.79
CA PRO A 96 10.49 13.16 -0.71
C PRO A 96 11.09 11.78 -0.96
N THR A 97 11.69 11.20 0.08
CA THR A 97 12.14 9.81 0.08
C THR A 97 10.99 8.89 0.52
N ALA A 98 11.22 7.57 0.46
CA ALA A 98 10.25 6.62 0.98
C ALA A 98 10.24 6.65 2.51
N SER A 99 9.09 6.95 3.12
CA SER A 99 8.93 7.00 4.58
C SER A 99 8.01 5.87 5.05
N LEU A 100 8.01 5.57 6.36
CA LEU A 100 7.08 4.64 6.96
C LEU A 100 5.79 5.36 7.37
N TRP A 101 4.66 4.81 6.95
CA TRP A 101 3.32 5.32 7.23
C TRP A 101 2.52 4.33 8.05
N ARG A 102 1.60 4.86 8.85
CA ARG A 102 0.64 4.10 9.65
C ARG A 102 -0.78 4.53 9.31
N LEU A 103 -1.63 3.57 8.95
CA LEU A 103 -3.08 3.72 8.90
C LEU A 103 -3.69 3.10 10.18
N PRO A 104 -4.34 3.90 11.05
CA PRO A 104 -4.86 3.39 12.32
C PRO A 104 -5.96 2.33 12.16
N ALA A 105 -5.98 1.34 13.04
CA ALA A 105 -7.00 0.28 13.06
C ALA A 105 -8.42 0.84 13.26
N GLY A 106 -8.55 1.91 14.06
CA GLY A 106 -9.82 2.61 14.31
C GLY A 106 -10.31 3.47 13.15
N GLY A 107 -9.60 3.50 12.03
CA GLY A 107 -9.87 4.39 10.91
C GLY A 107 -9.22 5.76 11.04
N GLY A 108 -9.50 6.63 10.07
CA GLY A 108 -8.82 7.92 9.92
C GLY A 108 -7.84 7.92 8.75
N GLU A 109 -6.95 8.91 8.74
CA GLU A 109 -5.96 9.09 7.68
C GLU A 109 -4.63 8.44 8.02
N ALA A 110 -3.86 8.09 7.00
CA ALA A 110 -2.52 7.59 7.18
C ALA A 110 -1.57 8.72 7.61
N VAL A 111 -0.72 8.46 8.59
CA VAL A 111 0.26 9.40 9.12
C VAL A 111 1.68 8.86 8.95
N ALA A 112 2.64 9.71 8.61
CA ALA A 112 4.05 9.34 8.63
C ALA A 112 4.51 9.13 10.07
N ILE A 113 5.21 8.03 10.34
CA ILE A 113 5.71 7.69 11.69
C ILE A 113 7.22 7.54 11.76
N LEU A 114 7.89 7.39 10.62
CA LEU A 114 9.35 7.40 10.52
C LEU A 114 9.74 7.94 9.15
N ASP A 115 10.61 8.95 9.17
CA ASP A 115 11.19 9.54 7.97
C ASP A 115 12.71 9.56 8.11
N LEU A 116 13.41 9.08 7.09
CA LEU A 116 14.85 8.92 7.08
C LEU A 116 15.42 9.57 5.83
N ALA A 117 16.54 10.27 5.95
CA ALA A 117 17.22 10.88 4.80
C ALA A 117 17.58 9.87 3.70
N GLY A 118 17.87 8.60 4.08
CA GLY A 118 18.12 7.51 3.14
C GLY A 118 16.87 6.74 2.69
N GLY A 119 15.70 7.09 3.21
CA GLY A 119 14.45 6.36 3.01
C GLY A 119 14.33 5.06 3.81
N VAL A 120 13.16 4.46 3.74
CA VAL A 120 12.79 3.18 4.33
C VAL A 120 12.53 2.18 3.22
N GLU A 121 13.21 1.03 3.24
CA GLU A 121 13.07 -0.02 2.23
C GLU A 121 12.20 -1.20 2.70
N ALA A 122 12.21 -1.51 4.00
CA ALA A 122 11.48 -2.63 4.57
C ALA A 122 10.94 -2.31 5.98
N VAL A 123 9.87 -3.00 6.34
CA VAL A 123 9.26 -2.94 7.67
C VAL A 123 8.82 -4.33 8.09
N HIS A 124 9.07 -4.67 9.35
CA HIS A 124 8.59 -5.89 9.98
C HIS A 124 7.97 -5.53 11.33
N ALA A 125 6.74 -5.99 11.56
CA ALA A 125 6.10 -5.90 12.86
C ALA A 125 6.36 -7.18 13.65
N ALA A 126 6.76 -7.05 14.93
CA ALA A 126 6.82 -8.18 15.82
C ALA A 126 5.38 -8.66 16.14
N ARG A 127 5.19 -9.98 16.20
CA ARG A 127 3.86 -10.60 16.41
C ARG A 127 3.27 -10.29 17.77
N ALA A 128 4.11 -10.01 18.76
CA ALA A 128 3.74 -9.66 20.14
C ALA A 128 4.64 -8.51 20.61
N ALA A 129 4.49 -7.35 19.97
CA ALA A 129 4.99 -6.09 20.51
C ALA A 129 3.90 -5.52 21.43
N ASP A 130 4.22 -5.40 22.72
CA ASP A 130 3.36 -4.82 23.75
C ASP A 130 3.31 -3.28 23.66
#